data_AF-A0A7S2BS79-F1
#
_entry.id   AF-A0A7S2BS79-F1
#
_cell.length_a   1.000
_cell.length_b   1.000
_cell.length_c   1.000
_cell.angle_alpha   90.00
_cell.angle_beta   90.00
_cell.angle_gamma   90.00
#
_symmetry.space_group_name_H-M   'P 1'
#
loop_
_entity.id
_entity.type
_entity.pdbx_description
1 polymer ?
#
loop_
_entity_poly.entity_id
_entity_poly.type
_entity_poly.pdbx_seq_one_letter_code
_entity_poly.pdbx_strand_id
1 'polypeptide(L)'
;MENPSLFSISLSSSQGEDEYNTDRLLFEYSFRRRQAPYGSMLTNIEIDPEGSYIYITDTSIIANEPGLVIYDARFNLSWRVLNGDVSVSMETRLEMGVNESPVLLWGFFPVKINVYSLALSHDGNWLYFGSSTSGTIWRIHTSHLHRHGMKDEERVKEIQIASAKPLSAGMAMDDHGNIYVTSIEESALIKIENADERAQGSPEQKRSASGLSLLARLPELMNWPDGIVQAHNGSSILIACSGIHEHLRFYPSRDNDKSDFFRIIELKLGAHHASLEKV
;
A
#
# COMPACT_ATOMS: atom_id res chain seq x y z
N MET A 1 9.55 -21.55 25.89
CA MET A 1 8.40 -20.71 26.29
C MET A 1 7.91 -20.07 25.01
N GLU A 2 6.90 -20.67 24.40
CA GLU A 2 6.26 -20.14 23.20
C GLU A 2 5.49 -18.89 23.59
N ASN A 3 5.75 -17.79 22.88
CA ASN A 3 5.02 -16.55 23.01
C ASN A 3 3.85 -16.65 22.02
N PRO A 4 2.60 -16.89 22.46
CA PRO A 4 1.49 -16.97 21.51
C PRO A 4 1.38 -15.61 20.80
N SER A 5 1.43 -15.61 19.47
CA SER A 5 1.25 -14.38 18.71
C SER A 5 -0.10 -13.78 19.10
N LEU A 6 -0.10 -12.50 19.48
CA LEU A 6 -1.31 -11.80 19.91
C LEU A 6 -2.32 -11.65 18.76
N PHE A 7 -1.88 -11.85 17.52
CA PHE A 7 -2.71 -11.95 16.32
C PHE A 7 -2.84 -13.38 15.76
N SER A 8 -2.52 -14.44 16.54
CA SER A 8 -2.94 -15.79 16.15
C SER A 8 -4.45 -15.90 16.27
N ILE A 9 -5.14 -15.75 15.15
CA ILE A 9 -6.36 -16.53 14.95
C ILE A 9 -5.86 -17.96 14.77
N SER A 10 -5.74 -18.70 15.88
CA SER A 10 -5.49 -20.14 15.83
C SER A 10 -6.76 -20.80 15.30
N LEU A 11 -6.79 -21.05 13.98
CA LEU A 11 -7.76 -21.93 13.37
C LEU A 11 -7.36 -23.38 13.67
N SER A 12 -7.53 -23.82 14.91
CA SER A 12 -7.47 -25.24 15.21
C SER A 12 -8.79 -25.88 14.80
N SER A 13 -8.84 -26.45 13.59
CA SER A 13 -9.92 -27.35 13.22
C SER A 13 -9.75 -28.67 13.97
N SER A 14 -10.31 -28.76 15.18
CA SER A 14 -10.57 -30.04 15.81
C SER A 14 -12.06 -30.22 15.99
N GLN A 15 -12.63 -30.87 14.97
CA GLN A 15 -13.93 -31.57 14.97
C GLN A 15 -15.19 -30.74 15.23
N GLY A 16 -16.08 -30.77 14.24
CA GLY A 16 -17.48 -30.42 14.41
C GLY A 16 -17.80 -29.02 13.91
N GLU A 17 -18.77 -28.98 13.00
CA GLU A 17 -19.45 -27.83 12.43
C GLU A 17 -19.70 -26.68 13.44
N ASP A 18 -19.63 -25.46 12.91
CA ASP A 18 -20.12 -24.20 13.47
C ASP A 18 -19.44 -23.63 14.74
N GLU A 19 -18.31 -22.93 14.56
CA GLU A 19 -17.90 -21.88 15.49
C GLU A 19 -17.37 -20.63 14.77
N TYR A 20 -18.16 -20.11 13.82
CA TYR A 20 -17.99 -18.74 13.26
C TYR A 20 -18.77 -17.68 14.04
N ASN A 21 -19.11 -17.97 15.30
CA ASN A 21 -19.84 -17.02 16.13
C ASN A 21 -18.93 -16.39 17.18
N THR A 22 -18.19 -15.37 16.77
CA THR A 22 -17.69 -14.41 17.74
C THR A 22 -18.07 -13.00 17.28
N ASP A 23 -19.30 -12.58 17.61
CA ASP A 23 -19.69 -11.17 17.76
C ASP A 23 -18.86 -10.46 18.87
N ARG A 24 -17.59 -10.83 19.03
CA ARG A 24 -16.70 -10.40 20.10
C ARG A 24 -15.55 -9.61 19.48
N LEU A 25 -15.47 -8.35 19.86
CA LEU A 25 -14.29 -7.52 19.65
C LEU A 25 -13.06 -8.23 20.26
N LEU A 26 -12.14 -8.67 19.41
CA LEU A 26 -10.91 -9.37 19.83
C LEU A 26 -9.81 -8.39 20.26
N PHE A 27 -9.72 -7.25 19.58
CA PHE A 27 -8.68 -6.27 19.79
C PHE A 27 -9.16 -4.87 19.39
N GLU A 28 -8.88 -3.88 20.23
CA GLU A 28 -9.06 -2.46 19.94
C GLU A 28 -7.83 -1.69 20.44
N TYR A 29 -7.37 -0.75 19.63
CA TYR A 29 -6.31 0.17 20.02
C TYR A 29 -6.65 1.60 19.60
N SER A 30 -6.64 2.51 20.56
CA SER A 30 -6.86 3.94 20.31
C SER A 30 -5.52 4.69 20.26
N PHE A 31 -5.20 5.26 19.10
CA PHE A 31 -4.01 6.10 18.95
C PHE A 31 -4.16 7.44 19.69
N ARG A 32 -3.09 7.88 20.34
CA ARG A 32 -3.01 9.26 20.87
C ARG A 32 -2.61 10.22 19.75
N ARG A 33 -2.80 11.52 19.99
CA ARG A 33 -2.41 12.60 19.05
C ARG A 33 -0.93 12.57 18.64
N ARG A 34 -0.04 12.01 19.47
CA ARG A 34 1.38 11.87 19.11
C ARG A 34 1.59 10.86 17.98
N GLN A 35 0.74 9.84 17.87
CA GLN A 35 0.81 8.82 16.83
C GLN A 35 -0.05 9.17 15.62
N ALA A 36 -1.25 9.68 15.88
CA ALA A 36 -2.19 10.17 14.87
C ALA A 36 -2.57 11.64 15.19
N PRO A 37 -1.76 12.63 14.76
CA PRO A 37 -2.04 14.04 14.96
C PRO A 37 -3.36 14.50 14.33
N TYR A 38 -3.71 15.77 14.55
CA TYR A 38 -4.84 16.37 13.86
C TYR A 38 -4.61 16.37 12.34
N GLY A 39 -5.61 15.95 11.58
CA GLY A 39 -5.50 15.82 10.13
C GLY A 39 -4.89 14.50 9.64
N SER A 40 -4.50 13.59 10.54
CA SER A 40 -4.13 12.21 10.20
C SER A 40 -5.25 11.50 9.45
N MET A 41 -4.85 10.72 8.46
CA MET A 41 -5.71 9.82 7.70
C MET A 41 -4.94 8.50 7.53
N LEU A 42 -5.25 7.54 8.39
CA LEU A 42 -4.65 6.19 8.36
C LEU A 42 -5.29 5.39 7.22
N THR A 43 -4.50 4.85 6.29
CA THR A 43 -5.06 4.26 5.06
C THR A 43 -4.77 2.78 4.89
N ASN A 44 -3.51 2.37 4.95
CA ASN A 44 -3.10 0.99 4.71
C ASN A 44 -2.43 0.39 5.95
N ILE A 45 -2.54 -0.93 6.05
CA ILE A 45 -2.06 -1.72 7.18
C ILE A 45 -1.31 -2.94 6.66
N GLU A 46 -0.17 -3.23 7.25
CA GLU A 46 0.57 -4.49 7.07
C GLU A 46 0.89 -5.08 8.44
N ILE A 47 0.86 -6.41 8.54
CA ILE A 47 1.13 -7.15 9.78
C ILE A 47 2.35 -8.01 9.54
N ASP A 48 3.31 -8.00 10.47
CA ASP A 48 4.46 -8.90 10.35
C ASP A 48 4.07 -10.38 10.49
N PRO A 49 4.87 -11.32 9.94
CA PRO A 49 4.53 -12.74 9.95
C PRO A 49 4.26 -13.32 11.35
N GLU A 50 4.94 -12.77 12.36
CA GLU A 50 4.80 -13.17 13.76
C GLU A 50 3.63 -12.51 14.48
N GLY A 51 2.91 -11.57 13.85
CA GLY A 51 1.85 -10.78 14.49
C GLY A 51 2.34 -9.99 15.71
N SER A 52 3.62 -9.58 15.71
CA SER A 52 4.22 -8.75 16.74
C SER A 52 4.14 -7.26 16.41
N TYR A 53 4.08 -6.91 15.13
CA TYR A 53 4.11 -5.55 14.64
C TYR A 53 3.05 -5.29 13.58
N ILE A 54 2.46 -4.11 13.65
CA ILE A 54 1.58 -3.56 12.63
C ILE A 54 2.19 -2.27 12.10
N TYR A 55 2.27 -2.15 10.79
CA TYR A 55 2.73 -0.97 10.06
C TYR A 55 1.53 -0.29 9.42
N ILE A 56 1.40 1.02 9.62
CA ILE A 56 0.24 1.79 9.14
C ILE A 56 0.74 3.04 8.42
N THR A 57 0.23 3.28 7.22
CA THR A 57 0.46 4.54 6.51
C THR A 57 -0.47 5.63 7.03
N ASP A 58 0.09 6.83 7.22
CA ASP A 58 -0.69 8.04 7.45
C ASP A 58 -0.37 9.07 6.38
N THR A 59 -1.29 9.23 5.42
CA THR A 59 -1.10 10.19 4.33
C THR A 59 -1.33 11.64 4.79
N SER A 60 -2.04 11.86 5.91
CA SER A 60 -2.31 13.19 6.48
C SER A 60 -2.67 14.27 5.44
N ILE A 61 -3.66 14.01 4.56
CA ILE A 61 -3.96 14.90 3.42
C ILE A 61 -4.33 16.33 3.87
N ILE A 62 -5.00 16.46 5.02
CA ILE A 62 -5.50 17.76 5.51
C ILE A 62 -4.39 18.58 6.16
N ALA A 63 -3.64 17.98 7.09
CA ALA A 63 -2.57 18.68 7.81
C ALA A 63 -1.23 18.68 7.06
N ASN A 64 -1.11 17.83 6.02
CA ASN A 64 0.10 17.58 5.24
C ASN A 64 1.31 17.22 6.11
N GLU A 65 1.08 16.38 7.11
CA GLU A 65 2.13 15.81 7.98
C GLU A 65 2.18 14.29 7.81
N PRO A 66 2.60 13.76 6.65
CA PRO A 66 2.59 12.32 6.41
C PRO A 66 3.62 11.58 7.27
N GLY A 67 3.44 10.27 7.42
CA GLY A 67 4.34 9.42 8.17
C GLY A 67 3.87 7.99 8.24
N LEU A 68 4.61 7.17 8.99
CA LEU A 68 4.21 5.81 9.32
C LEU A 68 3.93 5.70 10.81
N VAL A 69 2.95 4.89 11.16
CA VAL A 69 2.66 4.50 12.54
C VAL A 69 3.04 3.03 12.70
N ILE A 70 3.85 2.76 13.71
CA ILE A 70 4.26 1.42 14.10
C ILE A 70 3.51 1.07 15.38
N TYR A 71 2.87 -0.09 15.42
CA TYR A 71 2.27 -0.64 16.62
C TYR A 71 2.97 -1.95 16.98
N ASP A 72 3.48 -2.04 18.20
CA ASP A 72 4.07 -3.23 18.79
C ASP A 72 3.03 -3.90 19.69
N ALA A 73 2.52 -5.05 19.24
CA ALA A 73 1.48 -5.80 19.92
C ALA A 73 1.95 -6.31 21.29
N ARG A 74 3.23 -6.67 21.40
CA ARG A 74 3.80 -7.32 22.60
C ARG A 74 3.81 -6.39 23.80
N PHE A 75 3.98 -5.10 23.56
CA PHE A 75 3.99 -4.06 24.59
C PHE A 75 2.76 -3.16 24.57
N ASN A 76 1.81 -3.40 23.66
CA ASN A 76 0.64 -2.55 23.43
C ASN A 76 1.03 -1.07 23.25
N LEU A 77 2.08 -0.82 22.47
CA LEU A 77 2.71 0.48 22.32
C LEU A 77 2.75 0.88 20.84
N SER A 78 2.47 2.15 20.55
CA SER A 78 2.64 2.69 19.20
C SER A 78 3.51 3.94 19.20
N TRP A 79 4.17 4.16 18.07
CA TRP A 79 4.90 5.39 17.79
C TRP A 79 4.81 5.74 16.31
N ARG A 80 5.07 7.01 16.03
CA ARG A 80 5.11 7.55 14.68
C ARG A 80 6.56 7.75 14.26
N VAL A 81 6.84 7.54 12.98
CA VAL A 81 8.17 7.68 12.38
C VAL A 81 8.06 8.33 11.00
N LEU A 82 9.18 8.86 10.53
CA LEU A 82 9.34 9.45 9.20
C LEU A 82 8.44 10.68 8.96
N ASN A 83 8.15 11.44 10.02
CA ASN A 83 7.25 12.60 9.93
C ASN A 83 7.71 13.61 8.87
N GLY A 84 6.93 13.76 7.80
CA GLY A 84 7.20 14.72 6.72
C GLY A 84 8.49 14.43 5.94
N ASP A 85 9.07 13.22 6.07
CA ASP A 85 10.27 12.85 5.32
C ASP A 85 9.98 12.77 3.81
N VAL A 86 11.00 12.96 2.99
CA VAL A 86 10.89 12.88 1.52
C VAL A 86 10.36 11.52 1.05
N SER A 87 10.65 10.44 1.79
CA SER A 87 10.22 9.08 1.46
C SER A 87 8.73 8.84 1.64
N VAL A 88 8.06 9.65 2.47
CA VAL A 88 6.61 9.56 2.73
C VAL A 88 5.82 10.73 2.15
N SER A 89 6.50 11.69 1.52
CA SER A 89 5.90 12.90 0.98
C SER A 89 5.62 12.78 -0.51
N MET A 90 4.58 13.47 -0.98
CA MET A 90 4.27 13.60 -2.40
C MET A 90 5.35 14.40 -3.17
N GLU A 91 5.57 14.07 -4.43
CA GLU A 91 6.36 14.88 -5.36
C GLU A 91 5.49 16.01 -5.93
N THR A 92 5.75 17.24 -5.51
CA THR A 92 4.92 18.41 -5.83
C THR A 92 4.87 18.77 -7.31
N ARG A 93 5.83 18.31 -8.11
CA ARG A 93 5.91 18.53 -9.57
C ARG A 93 5.09 17.53 -10.39
N LEU A 94 4.61 16.45 -9.78
CA LEU A 94 3.81 15.43 -10.47
C LEU A 94 2.33 15.77 -10.31
N GLU A 95 1.58 15.51 -11.36
CA GLU A 95 0.13 15.66 -11.41
C GLU A 95 -0.48 14.30 -11.67
N MET A 96 -1.44 13.91 -10.83
CA MET A 96 -2.12 12.63 -10.99
C MET A 96 -3.25 12.77 -12.01
N GLY A 97 -3.25 11.87 -13.00
CA GLY A 97 -4.33 11.76 -13.97
C GLY A 97 -5.03 10.40 -13.93
N VAL A 98 -6.26 10.33 -14.41
CA VAL A 98 -6.94 9.09 -14.79
C VAL A 98 -7.40 9.24 -16.23
N ASN A 99 -7.04 8.30 -17.10
CA ASN A 99 -7.39 8.34 -18.53
C ASN A 99 -7.05 9.71 -19.16
N GLU A 100 -5.83 10.18 -18.94
CA GLU A 100 -5.29 11.47 -19.44
C GLU A 100 -5.99 12.73 -18.89
N SER A 101 -6.95 12.57 -17.98
CA SER A 101 -7.63 13.70 -17.33
C SER A 101 -7.01 13.99 -15.96
N PRO A 102 -6.60 15.23 -15.67
CA PRO A 102 -6.06 15.59 -14.36
C PRO A 102 -7.12 15.41 -13.27
N VAL A 103 -6.69 14.92 -12.12
CA VAL A 103 -7.56 14.72 -10.97
C VAL A 103 -7.51 15.97 -10.09
N LEU A 104 -8.63 16.67 -10.02
CA LEU A 104 -8.76 17.96 -9.36
C LEU A 104 -9.79 17.88 -8.22
N LEU A 105 -9.36 18.19 -7.00
CA LEU A 105 -10.22 18.46 -5.87
C LEU A 105 -11.04 19.71 -6.16
N TRP A 106 -12.36 19.53 -6.08
CA TRP A 106 -13.37 20.55 -6.38
C TRP A 106 -13.26 21.14 -7.80
N GLY A 107 -12.55 20.46 -8.71
CA GLY A 107 -12.28 20.97 -10.05
C GLY A 107 -11.20 22.06 -10.13
N PHE A 108 -10.51 22.39 -9.03
CA PHE A 108 -9.53 23.49 -9.01
C PHE A 108 -8.13 23.07 -8.52
N PHE A 109 -8.05 22.20 -7.52
CA PHE A 109 -6.77 21.89 -6.87
C PHE A 109 -6.29 20.49 -7.25
N PRO A 110 -5.10 20.32 -7.85
CA PRO A 110 -4.57 19.00 -8.15
C PRO A 110 -4.51 18.12 -6.91
N VAL A 111 -5.08 16.91 -7.01
CA VAL A 111 -5.01 15.93 -5.92
C VAL A 111 -3.60 15.40 -5.84
N LYS A 112 -3.04 15.50 -4.64
CA LYS A 112 -1.73 14.95 -4.33
C LYS A 112 -1.84 14.19 -3.02
N ILE A 113 -1.37 12.95 -3.06
CA ILE A 113 -1.51 12.00 -1.98
C ILE A 113 -0.10 11.57 -1.57
N ASN A 114 0.17 11.67 -0.28
CA ASN A 114 1.44 11.29 0.35
C ASN A 114 1.54 9.75 0.42
N VAL A 115 2.33 9.23 1.37
CA VAL A 115 2.47 7.79 1.60
C VAL A 115 1.11 7.10 1.69
N TYR A 116 0.95 6.04 0.90
CA TYR A 116 -0.29 5.28 0.80
C TYR A 116 0.04 3.83 0.49
N SER A 117 0.84 3.60 -0.55
CA SER A 117 1.34 2.28 -0.91
C SER A 117 2.22 1.71 0.21
N LEU A 118 1.90 0.49 0.65
CA LEU A 118 2.59 -0.26 1.70
C LEU A 118 2.65 -1.73 1.30
N ALA A 119 3.78 -2.40 1.53
CA ALA A 119 3.89 -3.85 1.41
C ALA A 119 5.03 -4.34 2.32
N LEU A 120 4.92 -5.56 2.82
CA LEU A 120 5.92 -6.18 3.67
C LEU A 120 6.54 -7.39 2.98
N SER A 121 7.85 -7.59 3.12
CA SER A 121 8.49 -8.82 2.68
C SER A 121 7.95 -10.03 3.43
N HIS A 122 7.90 -11.19 2.76
CA HIS A 122 7.38 -12.43 3.34
C HIS A 122 8.07 -12.81 4.66
N ASP A 123 9.37 -12.52 4.78
CA ASP A 123 10.16 -12.74 6.00
C ASP A 123 10.00 -11.64 7.06
N GLY A 124 9.23 -10.59 6.78
CA GLY A 124 9.01 -9.46 7.67
C GLY A 124 10.21 -8.51 7.84
N ASN A 125 11.31 -8.71 7.11
CA ASN A 125 12.54 -7.95 7.31
C ASN A 125 12.54 -6.58 6.62
N TRP A 126 11.79 -6.40 5.53
CA TRP A 126 11.77 -5.17 4.74
C TRP A 126 10.35 -4.64 4.54
N LEU A 127 10.13 -3.41 4.98
CA LEU A 127 8.91 -2.67 4.67
C LEU A 127 9.14 -1.83 3.41
N TYR A 128 8.31 -2.03 2.40
CA TYR A 128 8.25 -1.26 1.17
C TYR A 128 7.12 -0.25 1.25
N PHE A 129 7.38 1.00 0.87
CA PHE A 129 6.38 2.04 0.94
C PHE A 129 6.62 3.13 -0.11
N GLY A 130 5.59 3.89 -0.43
CA GLY A 130 5.72 5.00 -1.36
C GLY A 130 4.50 5.90 -1.36
N SER A 131 4.73 7.15 -1.74
CA SER A 131 3.66 8.13 -1.93
C SER A 131 2.87 7.82 -3.19
N SER A 132 1.56 8.05 -3.15
CA SER A 132 0.72 7.87 -4.33
C SER A 132 1.11 8.81 -5.46
N THR A 133 1.46 10.05 -5.12
CA THR A 133 1.99 11.05 -6.06
C THR A 133 3.53 11.06 -6.05
N SER A 134 4.17 9.91 -6.25
CA SER A 134 5.63 9.81 -6.44
C SER A 134 5.96 8.64 -7.38
N GLY A 135 7.08 8.76 -8.11
CA GLY A 135 7.61 7.69 -8.95
C GLY A 135 8.52 6.70 -8.22
N THR A 136 8.63 6.76 -6.89
CA THR A 136 9.62 6.00 -6.11
C THR A 136 8.97 5.07 -5.09
N ILE A 137 9.47 3.84 -5.02
CA ILE A 137 9.31 2.92 -3.89
C ILE A 137 10.56 3.01 -3.03
N TRP A 138 10.33 3.29 -1.76
CA TRP A 138 11.33 3.27 -0.71
C TRP A 138 11.22 1.96 0.06
N ARG A 139 12.31 1.57 0.71
CA ARG A 139 12.30 0.47 1.67
C ARG A 139 13.16 0.78 2.87
N ILE A 140 12.84 0.15 3.99
CA ILE A 140 13.63 0.19 5.22
C ILE A 140 13.57 -1.16 5.91
N HIS A 141 14.70 -1.57 6.50
CA HIS A 141 14.71 -2.80 7.29
C HIS A 141 13.90 -2.58 8.57
N THR A 142 12.95 -3.47 8.87
CA THR A 142 11.94 -3.29 9.93
C THR A 142 12.55 -3.13 11.31
N SER A 143 13.72 -3.72 11.56
CA SER A 143 14.48 -3.52 12.81
C SER A 143 14.79 -2.04 13.13
N HIS A 144 14.87 -1.14 12.15
CA HIS A 144 15.03 0.31 12.39
C HIS A 144 13.71 1.02 12.72
N LEU A 145 12.58 0.45 12.29
CA LEU A 145 11.24 0.90 12.67
C LEU A 145 10.89 0.48 14.09
N HIS A 146 11.29 -0.73 14.49
CA HIS A 146 11.05 -1.35 15.81
C HIS A 146 11.71 -0.60 16.98
N ARG A 147 12.77 0.16 16.72
CA ARG A 147 13.49 0.93 17.76
C ARG A 147 12.74 2.22 18.10
N HIS A 148 11.77 2.16 19.01
CA HIS A 148 10.99 3.32 19.47
C HIS A 148 11.84 4.53 19.89
N GLY A 149 13.01 4.31 20.50
CA GLY A 149 13.91 5.38 20.94
C GLY A 149 14.83 5.96 19.86
N MET A 150 14.88 5.36 18.67
CA MET A 150 15.73 5.82 17.57
C MET A 150 15.13 7.08 16.94
N LYS A 151 15.96 8.09 16.75
CA LYS A 151 15.55 9.38 16.18
C LYS A 151 15.29 9.25 14.68
N ASP A 152 14.38 10.08 14.16
CA ASP A 152 14.04 10.05 12.73
C ASP A 152 15.24 10.43 11.85
N GLU A 153 16.13 11.34 12.28
CA GLU A 153 17.31 11.71 11.49
C GLU A 153 18.31 10.55 11.35
N GLU A 154 18.32 9.60 12.29
CA GLU A 154 19.09 8.37 12.17
C GLU A 154 18.35 7.37 11.29
N ARG A 155 17.02 7.26 11.45
CA ARG A 155 16.18 6.31 10.71
C ARG A 155 16.16 6.60 9.21
N VAL A 156 16.11 7.87 8.84
CA VAL A 156 16.12 8.31 7.43
C VAL A 156 17.39 7.87 6.69
N LYS A 157 18.52 7.75 7.39
CA LYS A 157 19.79 7.28 6.79
C LYS A 157 19.76 5.81 6.39
N GLU A 158 18.84 5.04 6.97
CA GLU A 158 18.67 3.61 6.70
C GLU A 158 17.66 3.35 5.58
N ILE A 159 16.99 4.39 5.08
CA ILE A 159 16.03 4.28 3.98
C ILE A 159 16.78 4.11 2.67
N GLN A 160 16.29 3.19 1.85
CA GLN A 160 16.84 2.86 0.54
C GLN A 160 15.79 3.05 -0.54
N ILE A 161 16.21 3.52 -1.71
CA ILE A 161 15.38 3.41 -2.91
C ILE A 161 15.36 1.95 -3.31
N ALA A 162 14.16 1.39 -3.47
CA ALA A 162 13.97 0.00 -3.91
C ALA A 162 13.75 -0.08 -5.41
N SER A 163 12.82 0.72 -5.94
CA SER A 163 12.42 0.69 -7.34
C SER A 163 11.71 1.99 -7.74
N ALA A 164 11.62 2.25 -9.04
CA ALA A 164 10.64 3.15 -9.60
C ALA A 164 9.25 2.49 -9.59
N LYS A 165 8.21 3.32 -9.65
CA LYS A 165 6.81 2.91 -9.81
C LYS A 165 6.02 3.97 -10.59
N PRO A 166 4.86 3.62 -11.17
CA PRO A 166 3.89 4.63 -11.62
C PRO A 166 3.27 5.36 -10.43
N LEU A 167 2.46 6.39 -10.72
CA LEU A 167 1.55 6.94 -9.71
C LEU A 167 0.51 5.87 -9.36
N SER A 168 0.45 5.53 -8.07
CA SER A 168 -0.18 4.30 -7.58
C SER A 168 -0.98 4.56 -6.32
N ALA A 169 -1.92 3.67 -5.98
CA ALA A 169 -2.49 3.62 -4.65
C ALA A 169 -2.08 2.29 -3.99
N GLY A 170 -2.61 1.17 -4.50
CA GLY A 170 -2.32 -0.16 -3.98
C GLY A 170 -0.91 -0.66 -4.28
N MET A 171 -0.32 -1.33 -3.28
CA MET A 171 0.87 -2.14 -3.39
C MET A 171 0.71 -3.42 -2.56
N ALA A 172 1.18 -4.55 -3.07
CA ALA A 172 1.23 -5.83 -2.36
C ALA A 172 2.51 -6.57 -2.77
N MET A 173 3.00 -7.47 -1.91
CA MET A 173 4.13 -8.35 -2.23
C MET A 173 3.67 -9.81 -2.15
N ASP A 174 4.19 -10.66 -3.04
CA ASP A 174 4.03 -12.11 -2.92
C ASP A 174 5.16 -12.79 -2.15
N ASP A 175 4.95 -14.06 -1.82
CA ASP A 175 5.92 -14.91 -1.13
C ASP A 175 7.24 -15.13 -1.90
N HIS A 176 7.31 -14.73 -3.17
CA HIS A 176 8.51 -14.81 -4.00
C HIS A 176 9.24 -13.46 -4.11
N GLY A 177 8.82 -12.45 -3.35
CA GLY A 177 9.44 -11.12 -3.35
C GLY A 177 9.09 -10.25 -4.56
N ASN A 178 8.05 -10.60 -5.32
CA ASN A 178 7.54 -9.72 -6.38
C ASN A 178 6.59 -8.69 -5.79
N ILE A 179 6.73 -7.43 -6.18
CA ILE A 179 5.77 -6.37 -5.82
C ILE A 179 4.78 -6.17 -6.96
N TYR A 180 3.50 -6.16 -6.61
CA TYR A 180 2.40 -5.78 -7.48
C TYR A 180 1.97 -4.36 -7.12
N VAL A 181 2.06 -3.45 -8.09
CA VAL A 181 1.74 -2.04 -7.91
C VAL A 181 0.65 -1.65 -8.90
N THR A 182 -0.37 -1.00 -8.39
CA THR A 182 -1.44 -0.44 -9.22
C THR A 182 -0.95 0.81 -9.95
N SER A 183 -1.44 1.06 -11.17
CA SER A 183 -1.17 2.30 -11.91
C SER A 183 -2.48 3.05 -12.11
N ILE A 184 -2.58 4.22 -11.48
CA ILE A 184 -3.77 5.08 -11.57
C ILE A 184 -3.87 5.67 -12.98
N GLU A 185 -2.75 6.18 -13.51
CA GLU A 185 -2.74 6.87 -14.80
C GLU A 185 -2.99 5.91 -15.97
N GLU A 186 -2.49 4.68 -15.87
CA GLU A 186 -2.59 3.71 -16.97
C GLU A 186 -3.75 2.72 -16.81
N SER A 187 -4.47 2.75 -15.67
CA SER A 187 -5.50 1.76 -15.32
C SER A 187 -4.97 0.33 -15.41
N ALA A 188 -3.85 0.08 -14.72
CA ALA A 188 -3.05 -1.12 -14.89
C ALA A 188 -2.55 -1.74 -13.59
N LEU A 189 -2.12 -3.00 -13.69
CA LEU A 189 -1.32 -3.70 -12.68
C LEU A 189 0.09 -3.93 -13.22
N ILE A 190 1.07 -3.44 -12.48
CA ILE A 190 2.49 -3.58 -12.79
C ILE A 190 3.14 -4.54 -11.80
N LYS A 191 4.02 -5.40 -12.28
CA LYS A 191 4.85 -6.29 -11.46
C LYS A 191 6.31 -5.81 -11.47
N ILE A 192 6.89 -5.77 -10.29
CA ILE A 192 8.32 -5.59 -10.05
C ILE A 192 8.84 -6.95 -9.60
N GLU A 193 9.62 -7.59 -10.46
CA GLU A 193 10.19 -8.90 -10.13
C GLU A 193 11.35 -8.75 -9.16
N ASN A 194 11.39 -9.64 -8.16
CA ASN A 194 12.44 -9.69 -7.14
C ASN A 194 12.86 -8.29 -6.63
N ALA A 195 11.97 -7.65 -5.86
CA ALA A 195 12.18 -6.29 -5.41
C ALA A 195 13.43 -6.14 -4.53
N ASP A 196 13.84 -7.18 -3.82
CA ASP A 196 15.07 -7.19 -3.03
C ASP A 196 16.34 -7.14 -3.91
N GLU A 197 16.39 -7.95 -4.97
CA GLU A 197 17.49 -7.91 -5.94
C GLU A 197 17.52 -6.56 -6.66
N ARG A 198 16.36 -6.06 -7.09
CA ARG A 198 16.27 -4.73 -7.70
C ARG A 198 16.78 -3.63 -6.77
N ALA A 199 16.42 -3.69 -5.49
CA ALA A 199 16.89 -2.76 -4.47
C ALA A 199 18.41 -2.84 -4.21
N GLN A 200 19.09 -3.89 -4.66
CA GLN A 200 20.56 -4.02 -4.60
C GLN A 200 21.26 -3.59 -5.91
N GLY A 201 20.50 -3.35 -6.98
CA GLY A 201 21.04 -2.93 -8.27
C GLY A 201 21.69 -1.55 -8.29
N SER A 202 22.12 -1.09 -9.47
CA SER A 202 22.66 0.26 -9.65
C SER A 202 21.59 1.33 -9.40
N PRO A 203 21.98 2.57 -9.03
CA PRO A 203 21.04 3.68 -8.91
C PRO A 203 20.18 3.91 -10.16
N GLU A 204 20.73 3.66 -11.34
CA GLU A 204 20.02 3.75 -12.63
C GLU A 204 18.97 2.66 -12.76
N GLN A 205 19.30 1.41 -12.43
CA GLN A 205 18.35 0.30 -12.44
C GLN A 205 17.18 0.55 -11.49
N LYS A 206 17.47 1.00 -10.26
CA LYS A 206 16.43 1.30 -9.26
C LYS A 206 15.49 2.42 -9.70
N ARG A 207 15.97 3.39 -10.48
CA ARG A 207 15.16 4.54 -10.93
C ARG A 207 14.54 4.35 -12.31
N SER A 208 14.85 3.26 -12.99
CA SER A 208 14.35 2.99 -14.34
C SER A 208 12.97 2.35 -14.32
N ALA A 209 12.16 2.61 -15.35
CA ALA A 209 10.99 1.81 -15.65
C ALA A 209 11.35 0.44 -16.27
N SER A 210 12.60 0.28 -16.72
CA SER A 210 13.10 -0.98 -17.30
C SER A 210 13.09 -2.09 -16.24
N GLY A 211 12.54 -3.24 -16.61
CA GLY A 211 12.36 -4.40 -15.73
C GLY A 211 11.06 -4.39 -14.92
N LEU A 212 10.20 -3.37 -15.05
CA LEU A 212 8.81 -3.49 -14.62
C LEU A 212 7.98 -4.15 -15.72
N SER A 213 7.10 -5.09 -15.32
CA SER A 213 6.25 -5.84 -16.23
C SER A 213 4.80 -5.40 -16.12
N LEU A 214 4.18 -4.98 -17.23
CA LEU A 214 2.73 -4.78 -17.30
C LEU A 214 2.03 -6.14 -17.26
N LEU A 215 1.27 -6.43 -16.20
CA LEU A 215 0.51 -7.67 -16.08
C LEU A 215 -0.89 -7.58 -16.67
N ALA A 216 -1.57 -6.46 -16.41
CA ALA A 216 -2.91 -6.21 -16.90
C ALA A 216 -3.12 -4.72 -17.11
N ARG A 217 -3.86 -4.37 -18.15
CA ARG A 217 -4.36 -3.01 -18.38
C ARG A 217 -5.83 -3.09 -18.72
N LEU A 218 -6.67 -2.53 -17.86
CA LEU A 218 -8.13 -2.64 -17.98
C LEU A 218 -8.77 -1.26 -17.82
N PRO A 219 -8.67 -0.34 -18.80
CA PRO A 219 -9.12 1.05 -18.66
C PRO A 219 -10.60 1.21 -18.27
N GLU A 220 -11.46 0.28 -18.70
CA GLU A 220 -12.89 0.29 -18.38
C GLU A 220 -13.21 -0.22 -16.97
N LEU A 221 -12.26 -0.91 -16.32
CA LEU A 221 -12.48 -1.61 -15.04
C LEU A 221 -11.61 -1.05 -13.90
N MET A 222 -10.35 -0.73 -14.18
CA MET A 222 -9.37 -0.21 -13.22
C MET A 222 -9.45 1.32 -13.12
N ASN A 223 -10.65 1.83 -12.84
CA ASN A 223 -10.85 3.25 -12.55
C ASN A 223 -10.41 3.52 -11.10
N TRP A 224 -9.21 4.08 -10.93
CA TRP A 224 -8.55 4.26 -9.64
C TRP A 224 -8.41 2.94 -8.84
N PRO A 225 -7.49 2.05 -9.26
CA PRO A 225 -7.17 0.82 -8.54
C PRO A 225 -6.50 1.15 -7.20
N ASP A 226 -7.21 0.89 -6.11
CA ASP A 226 -6.91 1.41 -4.77
C ASP A 226 -6.38 0.31 -3.85
N GLY A 227 -7.27 -0.47 -3.24
CA GLY A 227 -6.88 -1.61 -2.41
C GLY A 227 -6.36 -2.75 -3.26
N ILE A 228 -5.33 -3.45 -2.79
CA ILE A 228 -4.79 -4.64 -3.44
C ILE A 228 -4.43 -5.68 -2.36
N VAL A 229 -4.68 -6.95 -2.65
CA VAL A 229 -4.28 -8.06 -1.79
C VAL A 229 -3.97 -9.28 -2.64
N GLN A 230 -2.99 -10.09 -2.22
CA GLN A 230 -2.78 -11.41 -2.79
C GLN A 230 -3.73 -12.41 -2.13
N ALA A 231 -4.42 -13.22 -2.95
CA ALA A 231 -5.20 -14.33 -2.43
C ALA A 231 -4.29 -15.28 -1.63
N HIS A 232 -4.80 -15.83 -0.53
CA HIS A 232 -4.02 -16.72 0.36
C HIS A 232 -3.36 -17.92 -0.33
N ASN A 233 -3.93 -18.39 -1.44
CA ASN A 233 -3.36 -19.49 -2.23
C ASN A 233 -2.26 -19.05 -3.21
N GLY A 234 -1.90 -17.77 -3.20
CA GLY A 234 -0.90 -17.16 -4.08
C GLY A 234 -1.30 -17.09 -5.57
N SER A 235 -2.49 -17.56 -5.94
CA SER A 235 -2.87 -17.78 -7.35
C SER A 235 -3.50 -16.57 -8.04
N SER A 236 -3.89 -15.56 -7.27
CA SER A 236 -4.53 -14.36 -7.80
C SER A 236 -4.24 -13.12 -6.96
N ILE A 237 -4.44 -11.97 -7.58
CA ILE A 237 -4.43 -10.65 -6.96
C ILE A 237 -5.86 -10.11 -7.03
N LEU A 238 -6.39 -9.66 -5.90
CA LEU A 238 -7.65 -8.92 -5.83
C LEU A 238 -7.36 -7.42 -5.73
N ILE A 239 -8.10 -6.63 -6.49
CA ILE A 239 -7.97 -5.17 -6.56
C ILE A 239 -9.35 -4.54 -6.35
N ALA A 240 -9.47 -3.67 -5.35
CA ALA A 240 -10.62 -2.81 -5.16
C ALA A 240 -10.39 -1.49 -5.93
N CYS A 241 -11.26 -1.20 -6.88
CA CYS A 241 -11.24 0.03 -7.66
C CYS A 241 -12.30 0.98 -7.08
N SER A 242 -11.86 2.14 -6.60
CA SER A 242 -12.73 3.06 -5.86
C SER A 242 -13.37 4.12 -6.75
N GLY A 243 -12.84 4.37 -7.95
CA GLY A 243 -13.35 5.44 -8.82
C GLY A 243 -13.33 6.83 -8.18
N ILE A 244 -12.56 7.04 -7.09
CA ILE A 244 -12.74 8.18 -6.18
C ILE A 244 -12.63 9.54 -6.88
N HIS A 245 -11.82 9.64 -7.93
CA HIS A 245 -11.66 10.84 -8.76
C HIS A 245 -12.98 11.38 -9.36
N GLU A 246 -13.97 10.53 -9.61
CA GLU A 246 -15.30 10.95 -10.09
C GLU A 246 -16.09 11.72 -9.02
N HIS A 247 -15.78 11.47 -7.74
CA HIS A 247 -16.46 12.08 -6.59
C HIS A 247 -15.77 13.35 -6.06
N LEU A 248 -14.62 13.72 -6.60
CA LEU A 248 -13.85 14.89 -6.12
C LEU A 248 -14.32 16.21 -6.75
N ARG A 249 -15.24 16.18 -7.72
CA ARG A 249 -15.74 17.37 -8.43
C ARG A 249 -16.96 17.98 -7.73
N PHE A 250 -17.15 19.31 -7.84
CA PHE A 250 -18.34 20.01 -7.32
C PHE A 250 -19.64 19.56 -7.97
N TYR A 251 -19.56 19.19 -9.26
CA TYR A 251 -20.67 18.67 -10.01
C TYR A 251 -20.43 17.18 -10.22
N PRO A 252 -21.39 16.32 -9.87
CA PRO A 252 -21.33 14.94 -10.31
C PRO A 252 -21.13 14.91 -11.83
N SER A 253 -20.32 13.97 -12.33
CA SER A 253 -20.22 13.79 -13.77
C SER A 253 -21.64 13.55 -14.32
N ARG A 254 -21.92 14.08 -15.52
CA ARG A 254 -23.24 13.93 -16.18
C ARG A 254 -23.66 12.47 -16.39
N ASP A 255 -22.74 11.54 -16.18
CA ASP A 255 -22.84 10.08 -16.28
C ASP A 255 -23.08 9.39 -14.93
N ASN A 256 -23.57 10.11 -13.91
CA ASN A 256 -23.89 9.58 -12.57
C ASN A 256 -24.87 8.39 -12.54
N ASP A 257 -25.47 8.01 -13.67
CA ASP A 257 -26.31 6.82 -13.85
C ASP A 257 -25.49 5.53 -14.12
N LYS A 258 -24.17 5.61 -14.27
CA LYS A 258 -23.31 4.42 -14.35
C LYS A 258 -23.11 3.85 -12.95
N SER A 259 -23.91 2.86 -12.57
CA SER A 259 -23.85 2.13 -11.30
C SER A 259 -22.53 1.41 -10.98
N ASP A 260 -21.52 1.49 -11.85
CA ASP A 260 -20.40 0.57 -11.89
C ASP A 260 -19.04 1.21 -11.56
N PHE A 261 -19.01 2.33 -10.83
CA PHE A 261 -17.77 3.02 -10.47
C PHE A 261 -16.88 2.22 -9.51
N PHE A 262 -17.51 1.46 -8.61
CA PHE A 262 -16.83 0.63 -7.62
C PHE A 262 -16.75 -0.80 -8.09
N ARG A 263 -15.55 -1.39 -8.11
CA ARG A 263 -15.35 -2.75 -8.60
C ARG A 263 -14.35 -3.51 -7.74
N ILE A 264 -14.53 -4.83 -7.67
CA ILE A 264 -13.47 -5.75 -7.25
C ILE A 264 -13.07 -6.54 -8.49
N ILE A 265 -11.78 -6.57 -8.78
CA ILE A 265 -11.21 -7.30 -9.91
C ILE A 265 -10.27 -8.36 -9.34
N GLU A 266 -10.48 -9.62 -9.74
CA GLU A 266 -9.54 -10.70 -9.48
C GLU A 266 -8.75 -11.00 -10.74
N LEU A 267 -7.42 -10.96 -10.65
CA LEU A 267 -6.51 -11.32 -11.72
C LEU A 267 -5.74 -12.58 -11.33
N LYS A 268 -5.88 -13.64 -12.12
CA LYS A 268 -5.07 -14.85 -11.93
C LYS A 268 -3.61 -14.57 -12.27
N LEU A 269 -2.72 -14.94 -11.37
CA LEU A 269 -1.29 -14.97 -11.60
C LEU A 269 -0.99 -16.25 -12.38
N GLY A 270 -0.71 -16.11 -13.68
CA GLY A 270 -0.34 -17.25 -14.52
C GLY A 270 1.00 -17.84 -14.10
N ALA A 271 1.13 -19.16 -14.13
CA ALA A 271 2.43 -19.82 -14.15
C ALA A 271 3.08 -19.55 -15.52
N HIS A 272 3.99 -18.56 -15.57
CA HIS A 272 4.72 -18.08 -16.74
C HIS A 272 3.90 -17.31 -17.81
N HIS A 273 4.57 -16.30 -18.37
CA HIS A 273 4.12 -15.32 -19.38
C HIS A 273 3.06 -15.80 -20.38
N ALA A 274 1.98 -15.04 -20.50
CA ALA A 274 1.49 -14.53 -21.77
C ALA A 274 0.52 -13.37 -21.50
N SER A 275 0.71 -12.28 -22.22
CA SER A 275 -0.22 -11.16 -22.35
C SER A 275 -1.67 -11.63 -22.39
N LEU A 276 -2.48 -11.13 -21.45
CA LEU A 276 -3.94 -11.25 -21.52
C LEU A 276 -4.43 -10.35 -22.66
N GLU A 277 -4.47 -10.88 -23.88
CA GLU A 277 -5.36 -10.33 -24.91
C GLU A 277 -6.79 -10.75 -24.57
N LYS A 278 -7.68 -9.75 -24.46
CA LYS A 278 -9.12 -9.96 -24.30
C LYS A 278 -9.67 -10.63 -25.57
N VAL A 279 -10.48 -11.67 -25.38
CA VAL A 279 -11.50 -12.10 -26.35
C VAL A 279 -12.65 -11.10 -26.36
#